data_AF-A0A842R1A9-F1
#
_entry.id   AF-A0A842R1A9-F1
#
_cell.length_a   1.000
_cell.length_b   1.000
_cell.length_c   1.000
_cell.angle_alpha   90.00
_cell.angle_beta   90.00
_cell.angle_gamma   90.00
#
_symmetry.space_group_name_H-M   'P 1'
#
loop_
_entity.id
_entity.type
_entity.pdbx_description
1 polymer ?
#
loop_
_entity_poly.entity_id
_entity_poly.type
_entity_poly.pdbx_seq_one_letter_code
_entity_poly.pdbx_strand_id
1 'polypeptide(L)'
;MARREAMFVELVNPGNTSQKCSRCGTIGERKGKTFHCTNLECGLVLDSDLNAARNIHVAPLSAGATRSRGGCPLPSIQLTAAA
;
A
#
# COMPACT_ATOMS: atom_id res chain seq x y z
N MET A 1 -8.02 -8.36 -18.33
CA MET A 1 -8.34 -8.97 -17.02
C MET A 1 -7.19 -9.89 -16.63
N ALA A 2 -6.62 -9.75 -15.44
CA ALA A 2 -5.48 -10.57 -15.02
C ALA A 2 -5.98 -11.96 -14.60
N ARG A 3 -5.52 -13.00 -15.32
CA ARG A 3 -5.69 -14.40 -14.93
C ARG A 3 -4.43 -15.17 -15.32
N ARG A 4 -3.53 -15.35 -14.35
CA ARG A 4 -2.51 -16.41 -14.26
C ARG A 4 -1.80 -16.28 -12.91
N GLU A 5 -1.53 -17.42 -12.28
CA GLU A 5 -1.08 -17.62 -10.89
C GLU A 5 -2.17 -17.35 -9.83
N ALA A 6 -2.12 -18.06 -8.70
CA ALA A 6 -3.10 -18.03 -7.62
C ALA A 6 -3.12 -16.68 -6.86
N MET A 7 -3.55 -15.63 -7.56
CA MET A 7 -3.65 -14.27 -7.04
C MET A 7 -5.08 -14.02 -6.56
N PHE A 8 -5.20 -13.71 -5.27
CA PHE A 8 -6.46 -13.27 -4.69
C PHE A 8 -6.62 -11.77 -4.90
N VAL A 9 -7.76 -11.37 -5.45
CA VAL A 9 -8.15 -9.97 -5.59
C VAL A 9 -9.28 -9.71 -4.61
N GLU A 10 -9.05 -8.76 -3.70
CA GLU A 10 -10.10 -8.29 -2.79
C GLU A 10 -10.44 -6.84 -3.08
N LEU A 11 -11.73 -6.52 -3.02
CA LEU A 11 -12.23 -5.16 -3.17
C LEU A 11 -12.08 -4.42 -1.86
N VAL A 12 -11.37 -3.29 -1.89
CA VAL A 12 -11.28 -2.35 -0.77
C VAL A 12 -12.21 -1.16 -0.99
N ASN A 13 -12.67 -0.54 0.09
CA ASN A 13 -13.42 0.71 -0.01
C ASN A 13 -12.47 1.82 -0.55
N PRO A 14 -12.80 2.46 -1.69
CA PRO A 14 -11.93 3.47 -2.31
C PRO A 14 -11.92 4.82 -1.56
N GLY A 15 -12.85 5.03 -0.62
CA GLY A 15 -13.07 6.30 0.07
C GLY A 15 -11.81 6.84 0.74
N ASN A 16 -11.47 8.11 0.44
CA ASN A 16 -10.38 8.87 1.06
C ASN A 16 -8.95 8.32 0.87
N THR A 17 -8.74 7.29 0.04
CA THR A 17 -7.43 6.68 -0.17
C THR A 17 -6.41 7.62 -0.82
N SER A 18 -6.84 8.55 -1.67
CA SER A 18 -5.96 9.52 -2.33
C SER A 18 -5.73 10.82 -1.55
N GLN A 19 -6.51 11.04 -0.48
CA GLN A 19 -6.50 12.27 0.31
C GLN A 19 -5.98 12.05 1.74
N LYS A 20 -5.97 10.81 2.22
CA LYS A 20 -5.42 10.47 3.54
C LYS A 20 -3.90 10.30 3.46
N CYS A 21 -3.16 10.82 4.43
CA CYS A 21 -1.73 10.59 4.52
C CYS A 21 -1.45 9.14 4.91
N SER A 22 -0.70 8.42 4.08
CA SER A 22 -0.30 7.02 4.35
C SER A 22 0.61 6.84 5.57
N ARG A 23 1.16 7.92 6.13
CA ARG A 23 2.03 7.88 7.32
C ARG A 23 1.30 8.20 8.63
N CYS A 24 0.54 9.29 8.68
CA CYS A 24 -0.10 9.79 9.91
C CYS A 24 -1.63 9.71 9.88
N GLY A 25 -2.24 9.42 8.74
CA GLY A 25 -3.69 9.31 8.60
C GLY A 25 -4.46 10.63 8.52
N THR A 26 -3.79 11.79 8.60
CA THR A 26 -4.43 13.11 8.42
C THR A 26 -4.81 13.34 6.96
N ILE A 27 -5.87 14.12 6.69
CA ILE A 27 -6.24 14.52 5.33
C ILE A 27 -5.24 15.56 4.82
N GLY A 28 -4.53 15.23 3.75
CA GLY A 28 -3.61 16.12 3.06
C GLY A 28 -4.23 16.76 1.82
N GLU A 29 -3.43 17.58 1.14
CA GLU A 29 -3.76 18.19 -0.14
C GLU A 29 -3.17 17.37 -1.29
N ARG A 30 -4.01 17.06 -2.29
CA ARG A 30 -3.55 16.51 -3.56
C ARG A 30 -3.55 17.61 -4.62
N LYS A 31 -2.40 17.83 -5.27
CA LYS A 31 -2.24 18.73 -6.42
C LYS A 31 -1.64 17.93 -7.58
N GLY A 32 -2.49 17.48 -8.50
CA GLY A 32 -2.09 16.64 -9.63
C GLY A 32 -1.54 15.29 -9.17
N LYS A 33 -0.24 15.04 -9.44
CA LYS A 33 0.50 13.83 -9.06
C LYS A 33 1.19 13.93 -7.70
N THR A 34 1.12 15.08 -7.03
CA THR A 34 1.79 15.27 -5.75
C THR A 34 0.78 15.33 -4.61
N PHE A 35 1.07 14.60 -3.54
CA PHE A 35 0.35 14.65 -2.27
C PHE A 35 1.22 15.37 -1.23
N HIS A 36 0.62 16.31 -0.52
CA HIS A 36 1.22 17.02 0.60
C HIS A 36 0.39 16.80 1.86
N CYS A 37 1.00 16.26 2.91
CA CYS A 37 0.34 16.17 4.21
C CYS A 37 0.19 17.56 4.84
N THR A 38 -1.00 17.90 5.30
CA THR A 38 -1.30 19.16 6.01
C THR A 38 -0.80 19.16 7.45
N ASN A 39 -0.53 17.98 8.02
CA ASN A 39 0.07 17.88 9.33
C ASN A 39 1.56 18.27 9.26
N LEU A 40 1.89 19.40 9.89
CA LEU A 40 3.24 19.96 9.94
C LEU A 40 4.26 19.04 10.63
N GLU A 41 3.85 18.25 11.62
CA GLU A 41 4.74 17.28 12.28
C GLU A 41 5.06 16.08 11.38
N CYS A 42 4.17 15.77 10.43
CA CYS A 42 4.38 14.70 9.46
C CYS A 42 5.16 15.18 8.24
N GLY A 43 4.73 16.32 7.65
CA GLY A 43 5.36 16.98 6.52
C GLY A 43 5.51 16.11 5.26
N LEU A 44 4.79 14.99 5.17
CA LEU A 44 5.01 14.01 4.12
C LEU A 44 4.62 14.58 2.75
N VAL A 45 5.57 14.57 1.83
CA VAL A 45 5.35 14.88 0.40
C VAL A 45 5.71 13.65 -0.41
N LEU A 46 4.78 13.17 -1.23
CA LEU A 46 5.04 12.04 -2.12
C LEU A 46 4.16 12.07 -3.37
N ASP A 47 4.42 11.15 -4.29
CA ASP A 47 3.51 10.88 -5.40
C ASP A 47 2.13 10.42 -4.89
N SER A 48 1.07 10.99 -5.46
CA SER A 48 -0.31 10.76 -5.02
C SER A 48 -0.76 9.32 -5.22
N ASP A 49 -0.27 8.65 -6.26
CA ASP A 49 -0.66 7.28 -6.58
C ASP A 49 0.08 6.30 -5.67
N LEU A 50 1.35 6.57 -5.35
CA LEU A 50 2.08 5.83 -4.31
C LEU A 50 1.44 5.99 -2.93
N ASN A 51 0.94 7.18 -2.59
CA ASN A 51 0.20 7.41 -1.34
C ASN A 51 -1.08 6.57 -1.29
N ALA A 52 -1.85 6.58 -2.39
CA ALA A 52 -3.08 5.81 -2.51
C ALA A 52 -2.81 4.29 -2.41
N ALA A 53 -1.78 3.78 -3.09
CA ALA A 53 -1.40 2.37 -3.03
C ALA A 53 -1.05 1.92 -1.59
N ARG A 54 -0.33 2.76 -0.84
CA ARG A 54 -0.04 2.49 0.58
C ARG A 54 -1.30 2.47 1.43
N ASN A 55 -2.21 3.42 1.22
CA ASN A 55 -3.49 3.45 1.91
C ASN A 55 -4.34 2.21 1.62
N ILE A 56 -4.34 1.73 0.37
CA ILE A 56 -5.01 0.48 -0.02
C ILE A 56 -4.36 -0.74 0.67
N HIS A 57 -3.04 -0.80 0.73
CA HIS A 57 -2.32 -1.91 1.37
C HIS A 57 -2.63 -2.04 2.88
N VAL A 58 -2.87 -0.91 3.56
CA VAL A 58 -3.20 -0.88 5.00
C VAL A 58 -4.70 -0.75 5.28
N ALA A 59 -5.53 -0.63 4.24
CA ALA A 59 -6.97 -0.55 4.41
C ALA A 59 -7.46 -1.83 5.06
N PRO A 60 -8.40 -1.75 6.02
CA PRO A 60 -9.10 -2.94 6.45
C PRO A 60 -9.78 -3.53 5.22
N LEU A 61 -9.40 -4.76 4.92
CA LEU A 61 -10.16 -5.63 4.05
C LEU A 61 -11.57 -5.80 4.67
N SER A 62 -12.54 -6.27 3.90
CA SER A 62 -13.93 -6.43 4.36
C SER A 62 -14.00 -7.12 5.74
N ALA A 63 -15.02 -6.81 6.56
CA ALA A 63 -15.13 -7.29 7.94
C ALA A 63 -14.99 -8.83 8.03
N GLY A 64 -13.77 -9.32 8.29
CA GLY A 64 -13.43 -10.75 8.25
C GLY A 64 -12.12 -11.11 7.55
N ALA A 65 -11.52 -10.21 6.77
CA ALA A 65 -10.28 -10.51 6.07
C ALA A 65 -9.04 -10.30 6.96
N THR A 66 -8.45 -11.41 7.37
CA THR A 66 -7.21 -11.45 8.14
C THR A 66 -6.03 -11.05 7.26
N ARG A 67 -5.26 -10.06 7.71
CA ARG A 67 -3.94 -9.75 7.13
C ARG A 67 -3.00 -10.92 7.42
N SER A 68 -2.96 -11.93 6.55
CA SER A 68 -1.75 -12.74 6.48
C SER A 68 -0.66 -11.79 5.98
N ARG A 69 0.39 -11.59 6.78
CA ARG A 69 1.65 -11.08 6.24
C ARG A 69 2.20 -12.19 5.35
N GLY A 70 1.59 -12.36 4.18
CA GLY A 70 2.07 -13.24 3.13
C GLY A 70 3.38 -12.66 2.64
N GLY A 71 4.48 -13.10 3.25
CA GLY A 71 5.77 -13.01 2.61
C GLY A 71 5.64 -13.70 1.26
N CYS A 72 6.18 -13.07 0.22
CA CYS A 72 6.46 -13.81 -1.00
C CYS A 72 7.40 -14.95 -0.57
N PRO A 73 7.05 -16.23 -0.76
CA PRO A 73 8.04 -17.28 -0.60
C PRO A 73 9.03 -17.08 -1.74
N LEU A 74 10.04 -16.24 -1.50
CA LEU A 74 11.23 -16.21 -2.34
C LEU A 74 11.82 -17.62 -2.21
N PRO A 75 11.98 -18.38 -3.30
CA PRO A 75 12.70 -19.63 -3.21
C PRO A 75 14.07 -19.31 -2.64
N SER A 76 14.43 -19.96 -1.54
CA SER A 76 15.74 -19.86 -0.90
C SER A 76 16.78 -20.38 -1.89
N ILE A 77 17.28 -19.52 -2.78
CA ILE A 77 18.45 -19.83 -3.59
C ILE A 77 19.60 -19.95 -2.58
N GLN A 78 19.88 -21.18 -2.17
CA GLN A 78 21.08 -21.51 -1.41
C GLN A 78 22.26 -21.23 -2.34
N LEU A 79 22.94 -20.11 -2.09
CA LEU A 79 24.22 -19.82 -2.70
C LEU A 79 25.25 -20.78 -2.08
N THR A 80 25.35 -22.00 -2.62
CA THR A 80 26.45 -22.88 -2.23
C THR A 80 27.73 -22.32 -2.83
N ALA A 81 28.57 -21.74 -1.98
CA ALA A 81 29.94 -21.39 -2.33
C ALA A 81 30.68 -22.70 -2.67
N ALA A 82 31.00 -22.88 -3.95
CA ALA A 82 32.01 -23.83 -4.37
C ALA A 82 33.37 -23.23 -4.03
N ALA A 83 34.13 -23.93 -3.19
CA ALA A 83 35.56 -23.75 -2.99
C ALA A 83 36.24 -25.09 -3.31
#